data_AF-A0A6N7CEE3-F1
#
_entry.id   AF-A0A6N7CEE3-F1
#
_cell.length_a   1.000
_cell.length_b   1.000
_cell.length_c   1.000
_cell.angle_alpha   90.00
_cell.angle_beta   90.00
_cell.angle_gamma   90.00
#
_symmetry.space_group_name_H-M   'P 1'
#
loop_
_entity.id
_entity.type
_entity.pdbx_description
1 polymer ?
#
loop_
_entity_poly.entity_id
_entity_poly.type
_entity_poly.pdbx_seq_one_letter_code
_entity_poly.pdbx_strand_id
1 'polypeptide(L)'
;MIIRRTTIAAVTTCTALGLTLSGCGNGDEQATPTSQTATSAAMTTTGSTTTTAATNRTTISSDNSDTIGGTAQTITAADVTARIEVKEPQLIEKTSMGEPRILLFPIVLDVDSGTLNATSTNWKVRTLSGQTITGDNSWGNIPTAMGNNALDGHAEGLVLFPGIGDKLTDDVSIAEVALYPPNGSNTPLARWTLPEPVAVPDLPRSE
;
A
#
# COMPACT_ATOMS: atom_id res chain seq x y z
N MET A 1 10.03 -14.59 53.08
CA MET A 1 8.80 -15.29 52.62
C MET A 1 9.15 -16.08 51.36
N ILE A 2 8.59 -17.28 51.26
CA ILE A 2 9.01 -18.44 50.45
C ILE A 2 9.02 -18.19 48.92
N ILE A 3 10.04 -18.75 48.25
CA ILE A 3 10.22 -18.84 46.79
C ILE A 3 9.14 -19.72 46.17
N ARG A 4 8.54 -19.33 45.04
CA ARG A 4 8.01 -20.28 44.03
C ARG A 4 8.31 -19.81 42.61
N ARG A 5 9.22 -20.55 41.95
CA ARG A 5 9.39 -20.57 40.50
C ARG A 5 8.27 -21.42 39.89
N THR A 6 7.67 -20.97 38.80
CA THR A 6 6.77 -21.80 38.00
C THR A 6 7.32 -21.90 36.59
N THR A 7 7.92 -23.06 36.30
CA THR A 7 8.26 -23.55 34.97
C THR A 7 6.97 -24.11 34.34
N ILE A 8 6.62 -23.73 33.11
CA ILE A 8 5.62 -24.45 32.32
C ILE A 8 6.27 -24.87 30.99
N ALA A 9 6.04 -26.15 30.69
CA ALA A 9 6.71 -26.97 29.70
C ALA A 9 6.26 -26.69 28.26
N ALA A 10 7.17 -27.01 27.34
CA ALA A 10 6.90 -27.17 25.92
C ALA A 10 5.93 -28.34 25.67
N VAL A 11 5.07 -28.19 24.66
CA VAL A 11 4.34 -29.29 24.03
C VAL A 11 4.62 -29.24 22.53
N THR A 12 5.23 -30.32 22.06
CA THR A 12 5.43 -30.67 20.65
C THR A 12 4.34 -31.67 20.25
N THR A 13 3.74 -31.54 19.07
CA THR A 13 3.36 -32.70 18.23
C THR A 13 3.05 -32.26 16.79
N CYS A 14 3.67 -32.99 15.86
CA CYS A 14 3.49 -33.01 14.41
C CYS A 14 2.09 -33.45 13.96
N THR A 15 1.66 -33.06 12.76
CA THR A 15 1.46 -34.00 11.62
C THR A 15 1.24 -33.26 10.29
N ALA A 16 1.78 -33.85 9.22
CA ALA A 16 1.76 -33.41 7.83
C ALA A 16 0.52 -33.89 7.08
N LEU A 17 0.20 -33.22 5.95
CA LEU A 17 -0.49 -33.81 4.80
C LEU A 17 -0.07 -33.05 3.54
N GLY A 18 0.64 -33.75 2.65
CA GLY A 18 0.91 -33.30 1.29
C GLY A 18 -0.14 -33.83 0.32
N LEU A 19 -0.32 -33.13 -0.80
CA LEU A 19 -0.98 -33.65 -1.99
C LEU A 19 -0.21 -33.18 -3.22
N THR A 20 0.41 -34.14 -3.90
CA THR A 20 0.94 -34.03 -5.27
C THR A 20 -0.18 -34.31 -6.27
N LEU A 21 -0.33 -33.48 -7.30
CA LEU A 21 -1.08 -33.82 -8.51
C LEU A 21 -0.12 -33.78 -9.70
N SER A 22 0.28 -34.96 -10.14
CA SER A 22 0.91 -35.24 -11.42
C SER A 22 -0.19 -35.53 -12.45
N GLY A 23 -0.07 -34.93 -13.63
CA GLY A 23 -0.94 -35.17 -14.78
C GLY A 23 -0.17 -35.00 -16.08
N CYS A 24 0.65 -36.00 -16.42
CA CYS A 24 1.14 -36.23 -17.78
C CYS A 24 0.15 -37.16 -18.48
N GLY A 25 -0.42 -36.72 -19.59
CA GLY A 25 -1.14 -37.59 -20.52
C GLY A 25 -0.66 -37.29 -21.94
N ASN A 26 0.32 -38.06 -22.42
CA ASN A 26 0.62 -38.17 -23.84
C ASN A 26 -0.29 -39.25 -24.42
N GLY A 27 -1.03 -38.90 -25.47
CA GLY A 27 -1.79 -39.84 -26.29
C GLY A 27 -1.74 -39.35 -27.74
N ASP A 28 -0.78 -39.88 -28.50
CA ASP A 28 -0.72 -39.80 -29.95
C ASP A 28 -1.72 -40.77 -30.55
N GLU A 29 -2.73 -40.27 -31.26
CA GLU A 29 -3.42 -41.04 -32.32
C GLU A 29 -3.69 -40.13 -33.52
N GLN A 30 -3.03 -40.47 -34.63
CA GLN A 30 -3.08 -39.80 -35.93
C GLN A 30 -3.98 -40.59 -36.88
N ALA A 31 -4.90 -39.91 -37.59
CA ALA A 31 -5.22 -40.16 -39.00
C ALA A 31 -6.15 -39.05 -39.59
N THR A 32 -5.58 -38.20 -40.44
CA THR A 32 -6.22 -37.49 -41.58
C THR A 32 -6.50 -38.49 -42.73
N PRO A 33 -7.30 -38.22 -43.81
CA PRO A 33 -7.30 -36.97 -44.61
C PRO A 33 -8.59 -36.58 -45.39
N THR A 34 -8.74 -35.30 -45.78
CA THR A 34 -9.14 -34.96 -47.17
C THR A 34 -8.78 -33.52 -47.56
N SER A 35 -8.29 -33.42 -48.80
CA SER A 35 -7.69 -32.28 -49.49
C SER A 35 -8.64 -31.11 -49.81
N GLN A 36 -8.08 -29.90 -49.97
CA GLN A 36 -8.15 -29.15 -51.25
C GLN A 36 -7.22 -27.91 -51.28
N THR A 37 -6.28 -27.99 -52.23
CA THR A 37 -5.76 -27.00 -53.20
C THR A 37 -5.48 -25.53 -52.82
N ALA A 38 -4.25 -25.13 -53.17
CA ALA A 38 -3.62 -23.82 -53.01
C ALA A 38 -4.17 -22.70 -53.90
N THR A 39 -4.00 -21.45 -53.46
CA THR A 39 -3.72 -20.30 -54.34
C THR A 39 -2.82 -19.31 -53.61
N SER A 40 -1.68 -19.00 -54.22
CA SER A 40 -0.70 -18.03 -53.76
C SER A 40 -1.17 -16.60 -53.99
N ALA A 41 -0.93 -15.72 -53.02
CA ALA A 41 -0.69 -14.30 -53.28
C ALA A 41 0.43 -13.84 -52.32
N ALA A 42 1.57 -13.50 -52.91
CA ALA A 42 2.68 -12.89 -52.21
C ALA A 42 2.33 -11.43 -51.90
N MET A 43 2.60 -11.00 -50.66
CA MET A 43 2.88 -9.60 -50.37
C MET A 43 3.98 -9.54 -49.30
N THR A 44 5.12 -9.03 -49.71
CA THR A 44 6.26 -8.69 -48.88
C THR A 44 5.85 -7.61 -47.90
N THR A 45 6.09 -7.80 -46.61
CA THR A 45 6.17 -6.68 -45.67
C THR A 45 7.31 -6.93 -44.69
N THR A 46 8.32 -6.08 -44.81
CA THR A 46 9.45 -5.95 -43.91
C THR A 46 8.93 -5.63 -42.50
N GLY A 47 8.87 -6.65 -41.64
CA GLY A 47 8.65 -6.49 -40.21
C GLY A 47 9.99 -6.53 -39.50
N SER A 48 10.51 -5.35 -39.16
CA SER A 48 11.70 -5.19 -38.33
C SER A 48 11.49 -5.93 -37.01
N THR A 49 12.31 -6.95 -36.72
CA THR A 49 12.39 -7.56 -35.39
C THR A 49 12.98 -6.53 -34.44
N THR A 50 12.12 -5.69 -33.87
CA THR A 50 12.46 -4.93 -32.68
C THR A 50 12.16 -5.85 -31.51
N THR A 51 13.20 -6.40 -30.90
CA THR A 51 13.11 -7.03 -29.59
C THR A 51 12.67 -5.95 -28.61
N THR A 52 11.37 -5.81 -28.39
CA THR A 52 10.82 -4.97 -27.33
C THR A 52 11.18 -5.67 -26.02
N ALA A 53 12.24 -5.22 -25.38
CA ALA A 53 12.43 -5.48 -23.96
C ALA A 53 11.12 -5.11 -23.26
N ALA A 54 10.55 -6.05 -22.51
CA ALA A 54 9.42 -5.80 -21.64
C ALA A 54 9.90 -4.80 -20.57
N THR A 55 9.81 -3.52 -20.88
CA THR A 55 9.85 -2.46 -19.88
C THR A 55 8.57 -2.65 -19.08
N ASN A 56 8.68 -3.20 -17.87
CA ASN A 56 7.66 -3.12 -16.85
C ASN A 56 7.35 -1.64 -16.63
N ARG A 57 6.42 -1.11 -17.43
CA ARG A 57 5.97 0.26 -17.33
C ARG A 57 4.82 0.23 -16.35
N THR A 58 5.13 0.53 -15.11
CA THR A 58 4.12 0.95 -14.14
C THR A 58 3.43 2.18 -14.72
N THR A 59 2.20 2.04 -15.21
CA THR A 59 1.32 3.18 -15.49
C THR A 59 0.86 3.73 -14.15
N ILE A 60 1.74 4.52 -13.51
CA ILE A 60 1.38 5.34 -12.36
C ILE A 60 0.65 6.54 -12.93
N SER A 61 -0.64 6.67 -12.63
CA SER A 61 -1.44 7.85 -12.97
C SER A 61 -1.03 8.98 -12.02
N SER A 62 0.08 9.64 -12.30
CA SER A 62 0.75 10.58 -11.38
C SER A 62 0.11 11.98 -11.31
N ASP A 63 -1.00 12.23 -12.01
CA ASP A 63 -1.70 13.54 -12.00
C ASP A 63 -3.09 13.51 -11.34
N ASN A 64 -3.54 12.36 -10.83
CA ASN A 64 -4.86 12.25 -10.19
C ASN A 64 -4.70 12.24 -8.66
N SER A 65 -4.85 13.40 -8.04
CA SER A 65 -5.12 13.49 -6.60
C SER A 65 -6.62 13.28 -6.36
N ASP A 66 -6.98 12.34 -5.50
CA ASP A 66 -8.34 12.23 -4.98
C ASP A 66 -8.52 13.09 -3.73
N THR A 67 -9.77 13.20 -3.27
CA THR A 67 -10.12 14.02 -2.11
C THR A 67 -10.14 13.17 -0.83
N ILE A 68 -9.48 13.63 0.25
CA ILE A 68 -9.58 13.03 1.59
C ILE A 68 -11.02 13.12 2.10
N GLY A 69 -11.54 12.04 2.69
CA GLY A 69 -12.95 11.92 3.06
C GLY A 69 -13.87 11.72 1.85
N GLY A 70 -13.30 11.61 0.65
CA GLY A 70 -13.99 11.29 -0.60
C GLY A 70 -13.96 9.78 -0.94
N THR A 71 -14.16 9.47 -2.21
CA THR A 71 -14.19 8.08 -2.71
C THR A 71 -12.81 7.43 -2.63
N ALA A 72 -12.79 6.11 -2.42
CA ALA A 72 -11.56 5.33 -2.44
C ALA A 72 -10.86 5.37 -3.81
N GLN A 73 -9.53 5.50 -3.79
CA GLN A 73 -8.67 5.56 -4.97
C GLN A 73 -8.15 4.16 -5.32
N THR A 74 -8.21 3.77 -6.60
CA THR A 74 -7.55 2.55 -7.09
C THR A 74 -6.10 2.84 -7.44
N ILE A 75 -5.19 2.04 -6.89
CA ILE A 75 -3.77 1.99 -7.20
C ILE A 75 -3.51 0.78 -8.08
N THR A 76 -2.87 1.01 -9.23
CA THR A 76 -2.40 -0.06 -10.11
C THR A 76 -0.91 0.14 -10.34
N ALA A 77 -0.11 -0.80 -9.83
CA ALA A 77 1.32 -0.88 -10.10
C ALA A 77 1.66 -2.22 -10.75
N ALA A 78 2.94 -2.47 -11.05
CA ALA A 78 3.38 -3.58 -11.89
C ALA A 78 2.93 -4.97 -11.38
N ASP A 79 2.80 -5.11 -10.06
CA ASP A 79 2.56 -6.36 -9.35
C ASP A 79 1.45 -6.23 -8.28
N VAL A 80 0.72 -5.11 -8.25
CA VAL A 80 -0.33 -4.88 -7.27
C VAL A 80 -1.49 -4.07 -7.83
N THR A 81 -2.70 -4.51 -7.53
CA THR A 81 -3.93 -3.71 -7.65
C THR A 81 -4.58 -3.63 -6.29
N ALA A 82 -4.82 -2.42 -5.82
CA ALA A 82 -5.44 -2.17 -4.53
C ALA A 82 -6.35 -0.95 -4.58
N ARG A 83 -7.33 -0.90 -3.69
CA ARG A 83 -8.18 0.26 -3.47
C ARG A 83 -7.94 0.79 -2.07
N ILE A 84 -7.73 2.10 -1.94
CA ILE A 84 -7.48 2.74 -0.65
C ILE A 84 -8.39 3.94 -0.47
N GLU A 85 -9.10 3.96 0.64
CA GLU A 85 -9.84 5.11 1.16
C GLU A 85 -9.04 5.78 2.26
N VAL A 86 -8.93 7.11 2.20
CA VAL A 86 -8.33 7.92 3.26
C VAL A 86 -9.41 8.81 3.85
N LYS A 87 -9.71 8.60 5.13
CA LYS A 87 -10.70 9.36 5.89
C LYS A 87 -10.10 10.65 6.42
N GLU A 88 -10.98 11.51 6.92
CA GLU A 88 -10.58 12.80 7.50
C GLU A 88 -9.53 12.64 8.61
N PRO A 89 -8.53 13.54 8.66
CA PRO A 89 -7.48 13.46 9.65
C PRO A 89 -7.97 13.75 11.06
N GLN A 90 -7.30 13.16 12.05
CA GLN A 90 -7.51 13.44 13.47
C GLN A 90 -6.20 13.85 14.14
N LEU A 91 -6.28 14.53 15.28
CA LEU A 91 -5.11 14.90 16.08
C LEU A 91 -5.20 14.33 17.49
N ILE A 92 -4.15 13.64 17.93
CA ILE A 92 -3.93 13.36 19.35
C ILE A 92 -3.12 14.51 19.93
N GLU A 93 -3.69 15.18 20.94
CA GLU A 93 -2.95 16.09 21.80
C GLU A 93 -2.26 15.31 22.90
N LYS A 94 -0.95 15.13 22.78
CA LYS A 94 -0.16 14.65 23.92
C LYS A 94 0.22 15.84 24.78
N THR A 95 -0.49 15.97 25.90
CA THR A 95 -0.39 17.10 26.84
C THR A 95 0.75 16.97 27.84
N SER A 96 1.49 15.85 27.84
CA SER A 96 2.66 15.65 28.68
C SER A 96 3.88 16.38 28.11
N MET A 97 4.62 17.11 28.96
CA MET A 97 5.80 17.88 28.55
C MET A 97 6.78 17.03 27.72
N GLY A 98 7.02 17.46 26.48
CA GLY A 98 8.00 16.87 25.58
C GLY A 98 7.45 15.80 24.63
N GLU A 99 6.18 15.41 24.74
CA GLU A 99 5.57 14.54 23.73
C GLU A 99 5.03 15.35 22.55
N PRO A 100 5.34 14.98 21.29
CA PRO A 100 4.82 15.67 20.13
C PRO A 100 3.31 15.39 19.95
N ARG A 101 2.59 16.36 19.38
CA ARG A 101 1.27 16.12 18.79
C ARG A 101 1.39 15.04 17.71
N ILE A 102 0.34 14.23 17.54
CA ILE A 102 0.33 13.16 16.55
C ILE A 102 -0.86 13.35 15.61
N LEU A 103 -0.59 13.51 14.33
CA LEU A 103 -1.58 13.54 13.26
C LEU A 103 -1.87 12.11 12.80
N LEU A 104 -3.15 11.81 12.63
CA LEU A 104 -3.67 10.50 12.29
C LEU A 104 -4.47 10.57 10.99
N PHE A 105 -4.29 9.59 10.12
CA PHE A 105 -5.21 9.34 9.01
C PHE A 105 -5.79 7.93 9.15
N PRO A 106 -7.10 7.80 9.43
CA PRO A 106 -7.78 6.52 9.32
C PRO A 106 -7.91 6.13 7.85
N ILE A 107 -7.61 4.87 7.55
CA ILE A 107 -7.62 4.35 6.19
C ILE A 107 -8.29 2.98 6.13
N VAL A 108 -8.88 2.71 4.97
CA VAL A 108 -9.44 1.41 4.59
C VAL A 108 -8.77 0.97 3.30
N LEU A 109 -8.28 -0.25 3.25
CA LEU A 109 -7.47 -0.77 2.16
C LEU A 109 -7.99 -2.15 1.77
N ASP A 110 -8.19 -2.36 0.47
CA ASP A 110 -8.54 -3.64 -0.13
C ASP A 110 -7.50 -3.96 -1.20
N VAL A 111 -6.76 -5.06 -1.07
CA VAL A 111 -5.87 -5.56 -2.14
C VAL A 111 -6.62 -6.57 -3.00
N ASP A 112 -6.81 -6.23 -4.27
CA ASP A 112 -7.48 -7.10 -5.24
C ASP A 112 -6.50 -8.13 -5.84
N SER A 113 -5.24 -7.75 -6.04
CA SER A 113 -4.19 -8.64 -6.53
C SER A 113 -2.80 -8.18 -6.08
N GLY A 114 -1.90 -9.15 -5.86
CA GLY A 114 -0.52 -8.87 -5.45
C GLY A 114 -0.38 -8.60 -3.96
N THR A 115 0.62 -7.79 -3.59
CA THR A 115 0.83 -7.35 -2.20
C THR A 115 1.18 -5.87 -2.14
N LEU A 116 0.62 -5.14 -1.17
CA LEU A 116 0.88 -3.72 -0.96
C LEU A 116 1.61 -3.46 0.36
N ASN A 117 2.76 -2.77 0.31
CA ASN A 117 3.43 -2.28 1.51
C ASN A 117 2.95 -0.86 1.86
N ALA A 118 1.94 -0.79 2.71
CA ALA A 118 1.35 0.48 3.16
C ALA A 118 1.69 0.83 4.62
N THR A 119 2.85 0.37 5.10
CA THR A 119 3.39 0.74 6.42
C THR A 119 3.50 2.26 6.59
N SER A 120 3.30 2.78 7.82
CA SER A 120 3.23 4.24 8.05
C SER A 120 4.46 5.01 7.56
N THR A 121 5.64 4.39 7.56
CA THR A 121 6.89 4.99 7.05
C THR A 121 6.89 5.27 5.54
N ASN A 122 6.02 4.62 4.78
CA ASN A 122 5.85 4.85 3.35
C ASN A 122 4.87 5.99 3.05
N TRP A 123 4.24 6.57 4.08
CA TRP A 123 3.33 7.69 3.90
C TRP A 123 4.01 9.01 4.20
N LYS A 124 3.57 10.06 3.51
CA LYS A 124 4.01 11.43 3.78
C LYS A 124 2.82 12.38 3.75
N VAL A 125 2.79 13.29 4.70
CA VAL A 125 1.90 14.45 4.72
C VAL A 125 2.63 15.65 4.17
N ARG A 126 1.96 16.44 3.34
CA ARG A 126 2.43 17.75 2.88
C ARG A 126 1.55 18.85 3.48
N THR A 127 2.20 19.81 4.13
CA THR A 127 1.56 21.00 4.65
C THR A 127 1.30 22.02 3.54
N LEU A 128 0.49 23.03 3.81
CA LEU A 128 0.26 24.15 2.89
C LEU A 128 1.56 24.92 2.58
N SER A 129 2.48 25.01 3.55
CA SER A 129 3.80 25.63 3.35
C SER A 129 4.78 24.77 2.52
N GLY A 130 4.38 23.56 2.12
CA GLY A 130 5.20 22.62 1.36
C GLY A 130 6.13 21.76 2.22
N GLN A 131 6.09 21.91 3.55
CA GLN A 131 6.81 21.04 4.47
C GLN A 131 6.26 19.61 4.38
N THR A 132 7.15 18.63 4.48
CA THR A 132 6.78 17.21 4.46
C THR A 132 7.03 16.56 5.81
N ILE A 133 6.05 15.77 6.26
CA ILE A 133 6.10 14.97 7.49
C ILE A 133 6.00 13.51 7.08
N THR A 134 7.03 12.71 7.37
CA THR A 134 7.02 11.27 7.11
C THR A 134 6.28 10.55 8.23
N GLY A 135 5.49 9.54 7.88
CA GLY A 135 4.81 8.74 8.87
C GLY A 135 5.78 7.84 9.66
N ASP A 136 5.32 7.33 10.79
CA ASP A 136 6.15 6.56 11.71
C ASP A 136 5.35 5.38 12.29
N ASN A 137 6.01 4.24 12.53
CA ASN A 137 5.39 3.02 13.00
C ASN A 137 5.57 2.76 14.50
N SER A 138 6.22 3.66 15.23
CA SER A 138 6.73 3.40 16.58
C SER A 138 6.27 4.40 17.66
N TRP A 139 5.44 5.39 17.32
CA TRP A 139 5.04 6.42 18.30
C TRP A 139 3.90 5.99 19.22
N GLY A 140 4.19 6.04 20.52
CA GLY A 140 3.17 6.10 21.58
C GLY A 140 2.39 4.81 21.83
N ASN A 141 2.89 3.63 21.44
CA ASN A 141 2.16 2.35 21.52
C ASN A 141 0.79 2.37 20.81
N ILE A 142 0.57 3.31 19.87
CA ILE A 142 -0.69 3.40 19.14
C ILE A 142 -0.74 2.22 18.16
N PRO A 143 -1.70 1.29 18.28
CA PRO A 143 -1.79 0.15 17.38
C PRO A 143 -2.13 0.63 15.97
N THR A 144 -1.21 0.49 15.02
CA THR A 144 -1.53 0.66 13.60
C THR A 144 -2.00 -0.69 13.08
N ALA A 145 -3.30 -0.84 12.87
CA ALA A 145 -3.86 -2.08 12.35
C ALA A 145 -3.36 -2.43 10.92
N MET A 146 -2.70 -1.46 10.24
CA MET A 146 -1.91 -1.65 9.02
C MET A 146 -0.66 -2.53 9.20
N GLY A 147 -0.13 -2.63 10.41
CA GLY A 147 1.06 -3.42 10.73
C GLY A 147 2.34 -2.96 10.01
N ASN A 148 3.35 -3.84 10.01
CA ASN A 148 4.66 -3.63 9.38
C ASN A 148 4.91 -4.54 8.15
N ASN A 149 3.92 -5.33 7.75
CA ASN A 149 4.03 -6.33 6.70
C ASN A 149 3.34 -5.86 5.42
N ALA A 150 3.69 -6.48 4.30
CA ALA A 150 2.92 -6.32 3.07
C ALA A 150 1.52 -6.93 3.26
N LEU A 151 0.51 -6.27 2.71
CA LEU A 151 -0.91 -6.64 2.80
C LEU A 151 -1.33 -7.29 1.49
N ASP A 152 -2.15 -8.34 1.56
CA ASP A 152 -2.65 -9.13 0.41
C ASP A 152 -4.18 -9.28 0.42
N GLY A 153 -4.87 -8.49 1.24
CA GLY A 153 -6.33 -8.49 1.34
C GLY A 153 -6.86 -7.20 1.96
N HIS A 154 -7.95 -7.32 2.71
CA HIS A 154 -8.57 -6.19 3.41
C HIS A 154 -7.83 -5.83 4.71
N ALA A 155 -7.62 -4.54 4.93
CA ALA A 155 -7.10 -3.99 6.17
C ALA A 155 -7.71 -2.62 6.46
N GLU A 156 -7.97 -2.36 7.74
CA GLU A 156 -8.29 -1.02 8.24
C GLU A 156 -7.20 -0.61 9.23
N GLY A 157 -6.91 0.67 9.33
CA GLY A 157 -5.99 1.13 10.37
C GLY A 157 -5.70 2.61 10.33
N LEU A 158 -4.69 3.00 11.10
CA LEU A 158 -4.25 4.38 11.25
C LEU A 158 -2.85 4.53 10.66
N VAL A 159 -2.64 5.61 9.94
CA VAL A 159 -1.32 6.12 9.56
C VAL A 159 -0.95 7.26 10.51
N LEU A 160 0.20 7.15 11.16
CA LEU A 160 0.65 8.05 12.21
C LEU A 160 1.72 9.02 11.68
N PHE A 161 1.59 10.31 12.01
CA PHE A 161 2.56 11.36 11.68
C PHE A 161 2.91 12.16 12.94
N PRO A 162 4.06 11.89 13.57
CA PRO A 162 4.46 12.59 14.79
C PRO A 162 4.99 14.00 14.46
N GLY A 163 4.55 15.01 15.21
CA GLY A 163 4.92 16.41 15.06
C GLY A 163 6.32 16.77 15.60
N ILE A 164 7.30 15.87 15.45
CA ILE A 164 8.65 16.03 15.99
C ILE A 164 9.33 17.27 15.38
N GLY A 165 9.90 18.13 16.23
CA GLY A 165 10.60 19.33 15.80
C GLY A 165 9.64 20.36 15.21
N ASP A 166 8.54 20.62 15.91
CA ASP A 166 7.56 21.68 15.62
C ASP A 166 6.85 21.53 14.26
N LYS A 167 6.71 20.29 13.78
CA LYS A 167 6.06 20.01 12.49
C LYS A 167 4.53 20.08 12.52
N LEU A 168 3.93 20.09 13.70
CA LEU A 168 2.47 20.15 13.92
C LEU A 168 2.10 21.25 14.92
N THR A 169 2.65 22.46 14.73
CA THR A 169 2.31 23.66 15.50
C THR A 169 0.98 24.27 15.03
N ASP A 170 0.47 25.26 15.77
CA ASP A 170 -0.86 25.85 15.51
C ASP A 170 -0.94 26.63 14.18
N ASP A 171 0.19 27.09 13.66
CA ASP A 171 0.31 27.83 12.40
C ASP A 171 0.43 26.91 11.16
N VAL A 172 0.49 25.59 11.36
CA VAL A 172 0.57 24.62 10.27
C VAL A 172 -0.82 24.26 9.77
N SER A 173 -0.97 24.20 8.44
CA SER A 173 -2.16 23.62 7.79
C SER A 173 -1.77 22.39 6.98
N ILE A 174 -2.57 21.33 7.11
CA ILE A 174 -2.43 20.06 6.38
C ILE A 174 -3.13 20.22 5.04
N ALA A 175 -2.50 19.81 3.94
CA ALA A 175 -3.05 19.95 2.60
C ALA A 175 -3.22 18.61 1.89
N GLU A 176 -2.31 17.66 2.10
CA GLU A 176 -2.27 16.41 1.35
C GLU A 176 -1.62 15.30 2.19
N VAL A 177 -2.02 14.06 1.92
CA VAL A 177 -1.33 12.84 2.33
C VAL A 177 -1.11 11.95 1.11
N ALA A 178 0.04 11.28 1.05
CA ALA A 178 0.40 10.45 -0.09
C ALA A 178 1.13 9.18 0.35
N LEU A 179 0.88 8.09 -0.37
CA LEU A 179 1.56 6.80 -0.20
C LEU A 179 2.69 6.69 -1.23
N TYR A 180 3.88 6.30 -0.79
CA TYR A 180 5.07 6.11 -1.61
C TYR A 180 5.46 4.63 -1.67
N PRO A 181 6.15 4.21 -2.74
CA PRO A 181 6.73 2.87 -2.77
C PRO A 181 7.88 2.76 -1.75
N PRO A 182 8.14 1.56 -1.20
CA PRO A 182 9.20 1.34 -0.19
C PRO A 182 10.63 1.46 -0.74
N ASN A 183 10.80 1.60 -2.05
CA ASN A 183 12.10 1.69 -2.72
C ASN A 183 12.75 3.08 -2.65
N GLY A 184 12.18 4.01 -1.85
CA GLY A 184 12.70 5.37 -1.70
C GLY A 184 12.40 6.31 -2.86
N SER A 185 11.52 5.94 -3.79
CA SER A 185 11.08 6.84 -4.86
C SER A 185 10.44 8.12 -4.29
N ASN A 186 10.65 9.24 -4.98
CA ASN A 186 9.97 10.50 -4.71
C ASN A 186 8.64 10.65 -5.48
N THR A 187 8.28 9.65 -6.29
CA THR A 187 6.98 9.60 -6.96
C THR A 187 6.03 8.77 -6.10
N PRO A 188 4.89 9.33 -5.66
CA PRO A 188 3.90 8.60 -4.88
C PRO A 188 3.17 7.57 -5.76
N LEU A 189 2.71 6.49 -5.13
CA LEU A 189 1.77 5.53 -5.71
C LEU A 189 0.37 6.14 -5.82
N ALA A 190 -0.01 6.94 -4.83
CA ALA A 190 -1.30 7.60 -4.72
C ALA A 190 -1.22 8.84 -3.83
N ARG A 191 -2.13 9.80 -4.06
CA ARG A 191 -2.17 11.08 -3.34
C ARG A 191 -3.61 11.47 -3.06
N TRP A 192 -3.86 11.91 -1.83
CA TRP A 192 -5.14 12.44 -1.39
C TRP A 192 -4.97 13.86 -0.87
N THR A 193 -5.73 14.80 -1.44
CA THR A 193 -5.76 16.21 -1.04
C THR A 193 -6.98 16.50 -0.20
N LEU A 194 -6.85 17.33 0.83
CA LEU A 194 -8.03 17.88 1.49
C LEU A 194 -8.77 18.83 0.54
N PRO A 195 -10.12 18.88 0.56
CA PRO A 195 -10.87 19.85 -0.25
C PRO A 195 -10.43 21.29 0.03
N GLU A 196 -10.16 21.58 1.30
CA GLU A 196 -9.54 22.82 1.77
C GLU A 196 -8.44 22.47 2.78
N PRO A 197 -7.28 23.16 2.77
CA PRO A 197 -6.26 22.93 3.79
C PRO A 197 -6.81 23.17 5.20
N VAL A 198 -6.59 22.24 6.12
CA VAL A 198 -7.11 22.31 7.49
C VAL A 198 -5.97 22.68 8.44
N ALA A 199 -6.15 23.72 9.24
CA ALA A 199 -5.17 24.09 10.26
C ALA A 199 -5.11 23.02 11.36
N VAL A 200 -3.91 22.73 11.87
CA VAL A 200 -3.71 21.78 12.97
C VAL A 200 -4.64 22.01 14.17
N PRO A 201 -4.89 23.25 14.65
CA PRO A 201 -5.77 23.46 15.80
C PRO A 201 -7.24 23.12 15.50
N ASP A 202 -7.64 23.14 14.23
CA ASP A 202 -9.02 22.88 13.80
C ASP A 202 -9.28 21.39 13.53
N LEU A 203 -8.26 20.54 13.62
CA LEU A 203 -8.42 19.10 13.44
C LEU A 203 -9.27 18.49 14.57
N PRO A 204 -10.14 17.51 14.25
CA PRO A 204 -10.89 16.79 15.26
C PRO A 204 -9.93 16.01 16.17
N ARG A 205 -10.25 15.95 17.47
CA ARG A 205 -9.40 15.33 18.48
C ARG A 205 -9.72 13.85 18.63
N SER A 206 -8.67 13.04 18.71
CA SER A 206 -8.75 11.62 19.06
C SER A 206 -8.29 11.47 20.51
N GLU A 207 -8.96 10.60 21.27
CA GLU A 207 -8.58 10.28 22.66
C GLU A 207 -7.41 9.29 22.72
#